data_AF-A0A961U0P8-F1
#
_entry.id   AF-A0A961U0P8-F1
#
_cell.length_a   1.000
_cell.length_b   1.000
_cell.length_c   1.000
_cell.angle_alpha   90.00
_cell.angle_beta   90.00
_cell.angle_gamma   90.00
#
_symmetry.space_group_name_H-M   'P 1'
#
loop_
_entity.id
_entity.type
_entity.pdbx_description
1 polymer ?
#
loop_
_entity_poly.entity_id
_entity_poly.type
_entity_poly.pdbx_seq_one_letter_code
_entity_poly.pdbx_strand_id
1 'polypeptide(L)'
;MTYLWTSEDLVAAMDGRPTGPLPEGVTGISIDSRTLQPGEAFFAIKGETMDGHDFATAAMKAGASVLVIAEGRLPAVGRLSVPKIVVPDVLVALEKLGVAARARSRAKVVAVTGSVGKTTTKEALRHVLSSVGTVHASDKSFNNHWGVPLTLARLPAACDYAVFEIGMNHSGEIRPLTAMVKPHVAIITLIAAAHLGHFKNLEEIAQAKAEIFEGLEE
;
A
#
# COMPACT_ATOMS: atom_id res chain seq x y z
N MET A 1 2.86 -9.28 21.81
CA MET A 1 2.20 -8.83 20.56
C MET A 1 3.29 -8.67 19.53
N THR A 2 3.07 -9.08 18.27
CA THR A 2 4.05 -8.86 17.20
C THR A 2 3.65 -7.60 16.45
N TYR A 3 4.50 -6.58 16.48
CA TYR A 3 4.27 -5.34 15.74
C TYR A 3 4.62 -5.54 14.25
N LEU A 4 3.81 -4.98 13.38
CA LEU A 4 4.13 -4.87 11.96
C LEU A 4 5.28 -3.87 11.75
N TRP A 5 5.22 -2.78 12.51
CA TRP A 5 6.21 -1.70 12.57
C TRP A 5 6.40 -1.24 14.01
N THR A 6 7.64 -1.02 14.42
CA THR A 6 7.91 -0.20 15.61
C THR A 6 7.55 1.25 15.29
N SER A 7 7.22 2.04 16.31
CA SER A 7 6.94 3.45 16.10
C SER A 7 8.18 4.24 15.65
N GLU A 8 9.38 3.79 16.04
CA GLU A 8 10.66 4.33 15.57
C GLU A 8 10.85 4.12 14.07
N ASP A 9 10.72 2.87 13.60
CA ASP A 9 10.85 2.54 12.17
C ASP A 9 9.80 3.26 11.32
N LEU A 10 8.58 3.38 11.84
CA LEU A 10 7.47 4.04 11.15
C LEU A 10 7.77 5.54 10.98
N VAL A 11 8.27 6.21 12.02
CA VAL A 11 8.71 7.62 11.95
C VAL A 11 9.87 7.78 10.98
N ALA A 12 10.90 6.94 11.09
CA ALA A 12 12.09 7.00 10.25
C ALA A 12 11.77 6.77 8.77
N ALA A 13 10.97 5.75 8.44
CA ALA A 13 10.61 5.43 7.06
C ALA A 13 9.82 6.54 6.35
N MET A 14 9.05 7.32 7.11
CA MET A 14 8.18 8.37 6.55
C MET A 14 8.80 9.78 6.61
N ASP A 15 9.95 9.94 7.25
CA ASP A 15 10.48 11.25 7.69
C ASP A 15 9.44 12.04 8.50
N GLY A 16 8.72 11.34 9.39
CA GLY A 16 7.61 11.90 10.16
C GLY A 16 8.06 12.65 11.41
N ARG A 17 7.20 13.54 11.92
CA ARG A 17 7.40 14.20 13.22
C ARG A 17 6.38 13.69 14.24
N PRO A 18 6.81 13.02 15.33
CA PRO A 18 5.89 12.55 16.36
C PRO A 18 5.28 13.71 17.15
N THR A 19 4.02 13.58 17.52
CA THR A 19 3.28 14.49 18.41
C THR A 19 2.47 13.69 19.43
N GLY A 20 2.83 13.83 20.71
CA GLY A 20 2.33 12.99 21.80
C GLY A 20 3.14 11.71 22.00
N PRO A 21 2.83 10.93 23.05
CA PRO A 21 3.56 9.69 23.36
C PRO A 21 3.17 8.60 22.35
N LEU A 22 4.11 8.23 21.47
CA LEU A 22 3.90 7.10 20.56
C LEU A 22 3.83 5.78 21.34
N PRO A 23 3.06 4.77 20.85
CA PRO A 23 3.16 3.41 21.35
C PRO A 23 4.53 2.80 21.00
N GLU A 24 4.81 1.58 21.47
CA GLU A 24 6.01 0.84 21.05
C GLU A 24 5.98 0.48 19.56
N GLY A 25 4.79 0.20 19.03
CA GLY A 25 4.58 -0.09 17.62
C GLY A 25 3.11 -0.23 17.26
N VAL A 26 2.86 -0.55 15.99
CA VAL A 26 1.54 -0.75 15.42
C VAL A 26 1.40 -2.16 14.85
N THR A 27 0.23 -2.75 15.01
CA THR A 27 -0.05 -4.13 14.55
C THR A 27 -0.47 -4.20 13.09
N GLY A 28 -0.84 -3.06 12.51
CA GLY A 28 -1.32 -2.95 11.14
C GLY A 28 -1.41 -1.49 10.70
N ILE A 29 -1.89 -1.28 9.48
CA ILE A 29 -2.02 0.03 8.85
C ILE A 29 -3.39 0.08 8.18
N SER A 30 -4.13 1.17 8.32
CA SER A 30 -5.41 1.36 7.65
C SER A 30 -5.53 2.77 7.05
N ILE A 31 -6.20 2.85 5.90
CA ILE A 31 -6.63 4.12 5.27
C ILE A 31 -8.15 4.28 5.32
N ASP A 32 -8.87 3.34 5.96
CA ASP A 32 -10.33 3.33 6.07
C ASP A 32 -10.75 3.07 7.52
N SER A 33 -11.29 4.10 8.16
CA SER A 33 -11.72 4.08 9.57
C SER A 33 -12.80 3.05 9.87
N ARG A 34 -13.55 2.59 8.85
CA ARG A 34 -14.60 1.57 9.00
C ARG A 34 -14.04 0.15 9.14
N THR A 35 -12.83 -0.06 8.62
CA THR A 35 -12.14 -1.38 8.65
C THR A 35 -10.99 -1.41 9.63
N LEU A 36 -10.61 -0.26 10.19
CA LEU A 36 -9.54 -0.13 11.16
C LEU A 36 -9.75 -1.07 12.35
N GLN A 37 -8.70 -1.79 12.72
CA GLN A 37 -8.67 -2.62 13.91
C GLN A 37 -7.90 -1.93 15.04
N PRO A 38 -8.24 -2.21 16.32
CA PRO A 38 -7.47 -1.71 17.45
C PRO A 38 -5.97 -2.05 17.32
N GLY A 39 -5.12 -1.05 17.54
CA GLY A 39 -3.65 -1.20 17.44
C GLY A 39 -3.05 -0.79 16.09
N GLU A 40 -3.87 -0.53 15.06
CA GLU A 40 -3.39 -0.09 13.75
C GLU A 40 -3.08 1.42 13.68
N ALA A 41 -2.14 1.78 12.80
CA ALA A 41 -1.95 3.16 12.37
C ALA A 41 -3.03 3.56 11.36
N PHE A 42 -3.65 4.74 11.54
CA PHE A 42 -4.57 5.30 10.55
C PHE A 42 -3.89 6.37 9.68
N PHE A 43 -3.88 6.18 8.36
CA PHE A 43 -3.33 7.12 7.39
C PHE A 43 -4.46 7.97 6.80
N ALA A 44 -4.50 9.25 7.19
CA ALA A 44 -5.50 10.21 6.76
C ALA A 44 -5.21 10.75 5.35
N ILE A 45 -5.32 9.91 4.32
CA ILE A 45 -5.05 10.31 2.93
C ILE A 45 -6.14 11.26 2.43
N LYS A 46 -5.74 12.35 1.78
CA LYS A 46 -6.64 13.24 1.04
C LYS A 46 -6.83 12.69 -0.38
N GLY A 47 -8.03 12.20 -0.67
CA GLY A 47 -8.43 11.82 -2.03
C GLY A 47 -9.03 12.99 -2.81
N GLU A 48 -9.52 12.71 -4.01
CA GLU A 48 -10.14 13.73 -4.88
C GLU A 48 -11.46 14.27 -4.32
N THR A 49 -12.27 13.39 -3.71
CA THR A 49 -13.63 13.72 -3.23
C THR A 49 -13.75 13.77 -1.71
N MET A 50 -12.82 13.15 -0.99
CA MET A 50 -12.89 12.97 0.46
C MET A 50 -11.52 13.22 1.08
N ASP A 51 -11.51 13.89 2.23
CA ASP A 51 -10.30 14.07 3.03
C ASP A 51 -10.30 13.10 4.21
N GLY A 52 -9.33 12.17 4.23
CA GLY A 52 -9.16 11.18 5.29
C GLY A 52 -9.07 11.77 6.70
N HIS A 53 -8.63 13.03 6.83
CA HIS A 53 -8.52 13.71 8.12
C HIS A 53 -9.88 13.96 8.77
N ASP A 54 -10.96 14.04 7.99
CA ASP A 54 -12.31 14.21 8.52
C ASP A 54 -12.77 12.96 9.29
N PHE A 55 -12.10 11.82 9.08
CA PHE A 55 -12.36 10.56 9.76
C PHE A 55 -11.43 10.29 10.95
N ALA A 56 -10.54 11.22 11.31
CA ALA A 56 -9.59 11.06 12.41
C ALA A 56 -10.28 10.72 13.75
N THR A 57 -11.42 11.36 14.04
CA THR A 57 -12.22 11.06 15.24
C THR A 57 -12.80 9.65 15.21
N ALA A 58 -13.25 9.18 14.04
CA ALA A 58 -13.78 7.84 13.87
C ALA A 58 -12.66 6.78 14.01
N ALA A 59 -11.50 7.02 13.41
CA ALA A 59 -10.31 6.16 13.56
C ALA A 59 -9.87 6.05 15.02
N MET A 60 -9.82 7.16 15.76
CA MET A 60 -9.55 7.15 17.20
C MET A 60 -10.56 6.28 17.97
N LYS A 61 -11.87 6.44 17.69
CA LYS A 61 -12.93 5.64 18.33
C LYS A 61 -12.84 4.15 17.98
N ALA A 62 -12.36 3.82 16.78
CA ALA A 62 -12.11 2.45 16.34
C ALA A 62 -10.84 1.82 16.94
N GLY A 63 -10.04 2.59 17.71
CA GLY A 63 -8.87 2.09 18.41
C GLY A 63 -7.55 2.28 17.66
N ALA A 64 -7.47 3.26 16.76
CA ALA A 64 -6.21 3.64 16.12
C ALA A 64 -5.15 3.94 17.19
N SER A 65 -3.98 3.31 17.08
CA SER A 65 -2.86 3.50 18.02
C SER A 65 -2.08 4.78 17.71
N VAL A 66 -2.08 5.21 16.45
CA VAL A 66 -1.46 6.45 15.97
C VAL A 66 -2.20 6.94 14.72
N LEU A 67 -2.26 8.26 14.54
CA LEU A 67 -2.74 8.88 13.29
C LEU A 67 -1.57 9.43 12.49
N VAL A 68 -1.49 9.12 11.20
CA VAL A 68 -0.58 9.77 10.26
C VAL A 68 -1.36 10.86 9.53
N ILE A 69 -0.93 12.11 9.70
CA ILE A 69 -1.66 13.31 9.25
C ILE A 69 -0.75 14.30 8.54
N ALA A 70 -1.32 15.11 7.67
CA ALA A 70 -0.64 16.21 7.01
C ALA A 70 -0.43 17.39 8.00
N GLU A 71 0.71 18.08 7.89
CA GLU A 71 1.08 19.24 8.72
C GLU A 71 -0.05 20.29 8.80
N GLY A 72 -0.64 20.66 7.67
CA GLY A 72 -1.72 21.64 7.60
C GLY A 72 -3.02 21.23 8.32
N ARG A 73 -3.18 19.95 8.67
CA ARG A 73 -4.36 19.42 9.35
C ARG A 73 -4.16 19.28 10.86
N LEU A 74 -2.93 19.47 11.37
CA LEU A 74 -2.61 19.36 12.79
C LEU A 74 -3.50 20.25 13.69
N PRO A 75 -3.80 21.53 13.36
CA PRO A 75 -4.69 22.34 14.20
C PRO A 75 -6.11 21.76 14.33
N ALA A 76 -6.62 21.11 13.28
CA ALA A 76 -7.97 20.56 13.26
C ALA A 76 -8.09 19.29 14.13
N VAL A 77 -7.07 18.44 14.10
CA VAL A 77 -7.05 17.12 14.77
C VAL A 77 -6.18 17.05 16.03
N GLY A 78 -5.47 18.13 16.38
CA GLY A 78 -4.51 18.18 17.49
C GLY A 78 -5.13 17.87 18.86
N ARG A 79 -6.42 18.22 19.03
CA ARG A 79 -7.24 17.99 20.23
C ARG A 79 -7.68 16.54 20.45
N LEU A 80 -7.47 15.64 19.47
CA LEU A 80 -7.69 14.21 19.68
C LEU A 80 -6.62 13.67 20.64
N SER A 81 -6.96 12.73 21.53
CA SER A 81 -6.01 12.19 22.52
C SER A 81 -5.03 11.17 21.94
N VAL A 82 -5.35 10.58 20.79
CA VAL A 82 -4.46 9.64 20.08
C VAL A 82 -3.17 10.34 19.63
N PRO A 83 -1.98 9.70 19.75
CA PRO A 83 -0.75 10.29 19.24
C PRO A 83 -0.77 10.40 17.72
N LYS A 84 0.04 11.31 17.17
CA LYS A 84 0.11 11.52 15.72
C LYS A 84 1.54 11.53 15.22
N ILE A 85 1.69 11.16 13.96
CA ILE A 85 2.91 11.36 13.18
C ILE A 85 2.55 12.33 12.07
N VAL A 86 3.18 13.49 12.11
CA VAL A 86 2.90 14.59 11.20
C VAL A 86 3.88 14.53 10.03
N VAL A 87 3.35 14.55 8.82
CA VAL A 87 4.11 14.47 7.58
C VAL A 87 3.71 15.60 6.62
N PRO A 88 4.55 15.97 5.63
CA PRO A 88 4.15 16.96 4.62
C PRO A 88 2.96 16.49 3.77
N ASP A 89 2.98 15.22 3.35
CA ASP A 89 1.93 14.57 2.56
C ASP A 89 1.77 13.11 3.01
N VAL A 90 0.52 12.70 3.28
CA VAL A 90 0.20 11.38 3.84
C VAL A 90 0.34 10.26 2.82
N LEU A 91 0.03 10.52 1.54
CA LEU A 91 0.18 9.52 0.48
C LEU A 91 1.66 9.28 0.19
N VAL A 92 2.46 10.35 0.07
CA VAL A 92 3.91 10.24 -0.11
C VAL A 92 4.55 9.51 1.08
N ALA A 93 4.10 9.77 2.31
CA ALA A 93 4.55 9.03 3.48
C ALA A 93 4.21 7.53 3.39
N LEU A 94 3.02 7.17 2.91
CA LEU A 94 2.64 5.78 2.70
C LEU A 94 3.47 5.10 1.61
N GLU A 95 3.79 5.81 0.52
CA GLU A 95 4.69 5.32 -0.53
C GLU A 95 6.10 5.05 0.01
N LYS A 96 6.67 5.99 0.77
CA LYS A 96 7.97 5.80 1.43
C LYS A 96 7.96 4.60 2.39
N LEU A 97 6.90 4.45 3.18
CA LEU A 97 6.74 3.31 4.07
C LEU A 97 6.62 1.99 3.28
N GLY A 98 5.94 2.01 2.13
CA GLY A 98 5.88 0.87 1.21
C GLY A 98 7.26 0.47 0.66
N VAL A 99 8.07 1.45 0.27
CA VAL A 99 9.47 1.22 -0.17
C VAL A 99 10.31 0.65 0.97
N ALA A 100 10.19 1.21 2.18
CA ALA A 100 10.87 0.68 3.36
C ALA A 100 10.43 -0.75 3.70
N ALA A 101 9.13 -1.06 3.52
CA ALA A 101 8.61 -2.41 3.70
C ALA A 101 9.23 -3.41 2.72
N ARG A 102 9.38 -3.00 1.46
CA ARG A 102 10.04 -3.82 0.44
C ARG A 102 11.51 -4.07 0.78
N ALA A 103 12.21 -3.03 1.25
CA ALA A 103 13.64 -3.09 1.57
C ALA A 103 13.95 -4.00 2.78
N ARG A 104 13.09 -4.01 3.79
CA ARG A 104 13.26 -4.87 4.98
C ARG A 104 12.78 -6.31 4.79
N SER A 105 12.02 -6.59 3.73
CA SER A 105 11.45 -7.92 3.47
C SER A 105 12.42 -8.81 2.70
N ARG A 106 12.40 -10.11 3.03
CA ARG A 106 13.10 -11.17 2.27
C ARG A 106 12.15 -11.99 1.40
N ALA A 107 10.88 -11.58 1.30
CA ALA A 107 9.86 -12.32 0.56
C ALA A 107 10.23 -12.44 -0.92
N LYS A 108 9.87 -13.56 -1.54
CA LYS A 108 9.83 -13.68 -3.00
C LYS A 108 8.57 -13.00 -3.53
N VAL A 109 8.79 -11.96 -4.32
CA VAL A 109 7.74 -11.02 -4.74
C VAL A 109 7.28 -11.32 -6.15
N VAL A 110 5.97 -11.49 -6.34
CA VAL A 110 5.32 -11.65 -7.65
C VAL A 110 4.43 -10.45 -7.89
N ALA A 111 4.53 -9.83 -9.07
CA ALA A 111 3.61 -8.78 -9.53
C ALA A 111 2.77 -9.29 -10.70
N VAL A 112 1.46 -9.01 -10.67
CA VAL A 112 0.50 -9.44 -11.68
C VAL A 112 -0.24 -8.23 -12.25
N THR A 113 -0.22 -8.06 -13.57
CA THR A 113 -1.09 -7.14 -14.30
C THR A 113 -1.82 -7.86 -15.43
N GLY A 114 -2.69 -7.13 -16.12
CA GLY A 114 -3.53 -7.64 -17.20
C GLY A 114 -4.82 -6.86 -17.35
N SER A 115 -5.48 -7.00 -18.49
CA SER A 115 -6.82 -6.46 -18.72
C SER A 115 -7.87 -7.26 -17.93
N VAL A 116 -7.72 -8.60 -17.89
CA VAL A 116 -8.63 -9.52 -17.19
C VAL A 116 -7.83 -10.61 -16.47
N GLY A 117 -8.33 -11.12 -15.34
CA GLY A 117 -7.74 -12.28 -14.65
C GLY A 117 -6.68 -11.95 -13.60
N LYS A 118 -6.41 -10.66 -13.35
CA LYS A 118 -5.47 -10.19 -12.32
C LYS A 118 -5.76 -10.77 -10.93
N THR A 119 -6.97 -10.52 -10.41
CA THR A 119 -7.37 -10.95 -9.06
C THR A 119 -7.43 -12.47 -8.94
N THR A 120 -7.98 -13.16 -9.95
CA THR A 120 -8.01 -14.63 -9.98
C THR A 120 -6.59 -15.22 -9.94
N THR A 121 -5.66 -14.65 -10.71
CA THR A 121 -4.26 -15.12 -10.73
C THR A 121 -3.57 -14.84 -9.40
N LYS A 122 -3.79 -13.66 -8.80
CA LYS A 122 -3.28 -13.32 -7.47
C LYS A 122 -3.78 -14.30 -6.39
N GLU A 123 -5.07 -14.63 -6.38
CA GLU A 123 -5.64 -15.60 -5.42
C GLU A 123 -5.14 -17.04 -5.68
N ALA A 124 -4.99 -17.44 -6.95
CA ALA A 124 -4.42 -18.74 -7.29
C ALA A 124 -2.96 -18.86 -6.81
N LEU A 125 -2.15 -17.83 -7.01
CA LEU A 125 -0.79 -17.75 -6.48
C LEU A 125 -0.78 -17.80 -4.96
N ARG A 126 -1.65 -17.02 -4.29
CA ARG A 126 -1.79 -17.03 -2.83
C ARG A 126 -2.10 -18.45 -2.32
N HIS A 127 -3.06 -19.12 -2.95
CA HIS A 127 -3.46 -20.48 -2.56
C HIS A 127 -2.32 -21.48 -2.70
N VAL A 128 -1.65 -21.51 -3.86
CA VAL A 128 -0.58 -22.49 -4.13
C VAL A 128 0.66 -22.21 -3.27
N LEU A 129 1.11 -20.97 -3.16
CA LEU A 129 2.28 -20.61 -2.36
C LEU A 129 2.07 -20.82 -0.86
N SER A 130 0.82 -20.71 -0.37
CA SER A 130 0.48 -20.98 1.03
C SER A 130 0.74 -22.44 1.45
N SER A 131 0.90 -23.36 0.49
CA SER A 131 1.28 -24.75 0.79
C SER A 131 2.75 -24.92 1.18
N VAL A 132 3.60 -23.92 0.90
CA VAL A 132 5.06 -23.99 1.09
C VAL A 132 5.64 -22.81 1.88
N GLY A 133 4.83 -21.82 2.26
CA GLY A 133 5.27 -20.70 3.08
C GLY A 133 4.16 -19.70 3.38
N THR A 134 4.49 -18.70 4.18
CA THR A 134 3.59 -17.57 4.48
C THR A 134 3.46 -16.66 3.26
N VAL A 135 2.23 -16.22 2.96
CA VAL A 135 1.96 -15.36 1.79
C VAL A 135 1.27 -14.08 2.21
N HIS A 136 1.81 -12.95 1.77
CA HIS A 136 1.20 -11.64 1.87
C HIS A 136 0.59 -11.23 0.53
N ALA A 137 -0.69 -10.86 0.54
CA ALA A 137 -1.38 -10.32 -0.62
C ALA A 137 -2.51 -9.40 -0.14
N SER A 138 -2.95 -8.47 -0.96
CA SER A 138 -4.12 -7.64 -0.65
C SER A 138 -5.39 -8.49 -0.61
N ASP A 139 -6.26 -8.31 0.39
CA ASP A 139 -7.55 -9.02 0.47
C ASP A 139 -8.61 -8.47 -0.50
N LYS A 140 -8.42 -7.24 -0.99
CA LYS A 140 -9.28 -6.57 -1.98
C LYS A 140 -8.47 -6.20 -3.21
N SER A 141 -9.14 -5.72 -4.26
CA SER A 141 -8.49 -5.19 -5.47
C SER A 141 -7.80 -3.84 -5.22
N PHE A 142 -6.74 -3.86 -4.41
CA PHE A 142 -5.88 -2.71 -4.12
C PHE A 142 -4.71 -2.68 -5.10
N ASN A 143 -4.99 -2.23 -6.33
CA ASN A 143 -4.06 -2.36 -7.47
C ASN A 143 -3.60 -1.01 -8.06
N ASN A 144 -3.96 0.11 -7.43
CA ASN A 144 -3.65 1.46 -7.91
C ASN A 144 -2.62 2.16 -7.02
N HIS A 145 -2.46 3.47 -7.23
CA HIS A 145 -1.53 4.34 -6.51
C HIS A 145 -1.78 4.47 -4.99
N TRP A 146 -2.95 4.08 -4.47
CA TRP A 146 -3.17 3.95 -3.02
C TRP A 146 -2.98 2.51 -2.55
N GLY A 147 -3.50 1.58 -3.33
CA GLY A 147 -3.60 0.17 -2.94
C GLY A 147 -2.26 -0.55 -2.89
N VAL A 148 -1.39 -0.32 -3.87
CA VAL A 148 -0.06 -0.94 -3.92
C VAL A 148 0.83 -0.50 -2.75
N PRO A 149 1.03 0.81 -2.47
CA PRO A 149 1.85 1.22 -1.33
C PRO A 149 1.23 0.79 0.00
N LEU A 150 -0.11 0.77 0.14
CA LEU A 150 -0.76 0.19 1.32
C LEU A 150 -0.44 -1.29 1.50
N THR A 151 -0.52 -2.07 0.42
CA THR A 151 -0.22 -3.50 0.46
C THR A 151 1.25 -3.73 0.81
N LEU A 152 2.17 -2.93 0.26
CA LEU A 152 3.58 -2.97 0.62
C LEU A 152 3.79 -2.62 2.09
N ALA A 153 3.23 -1.51 2.57
CA ALA A 153 3.38 -1.07 3.96
C ALA A 153 2.86 -2.11 4.96
N ARG A 154 1.88 -2.93 4.55
CA ARG A 154 1.32 -4.06 5.32
C ARG A 154 2.15 -5.36 5.26
N LEU A 155 3.21 -5.43 4.43
CA LEU A 155 4.04 -6.63 4.27
C LEU A 155 4.85 -6.92 5.54
N PRO A 156 4.63 -8.07 6.21
CA PRO A 156 5.47 -8.50 7.32
C PRO A 156 6.90 -8.81 6.83
N ALA A 157 7.91 -8.40 7.59
CA ALA A 157 9.32 -8.61 7.22
C ALA A 157 9.70 -10.10 7.09
N ALA A 158 9.05 -10.96 7.89
CA ALA A 158 9.29 -12.40 7.94
C ALA A 158 8.44 -13.21 6.94
N CYS A 159 7.68 -12.56 6.05
CA CYS A 159 6.86 -13.26 5.08
C CYS A 159 7.71 -13.94 3.98
N ASP A 160 7.36 -15.16 3.57
CA ASP A 160 8.10 -15.92 2.57
C ASP A 160 7.80 -15.46 1.14
N TYR A 161 6.54 -15.11 0.87
CA TYR A 161 6.07 -14.70 -0.44
C TYR A 161 5.17 -13.47 -0.37
N ALA A 162 5.23 -12.62 -1.39
CA ALA A 162 4.29 -11.51 -1.53
C ALA A 162 3.75 -11.43 -2.96
N VAL A 163 2.43 -11.29 -3.10
CA VAL A 163 1.76 -11.21 -4.41
C VAL A 163 1.04 -9.87 -4.54
N PHE A 164 1.46 -9.09 -5.53
CA PHE A 164 0.93 -7.77 -5.82
C PHE A 164 0.11 -7.78 -7.10
N GLU A 165 -1.08 -7.21 -7.02
CA GLU A 165 -1.87 -6.88 -8.19
C GLU A 165 -1.56 -5.43 -8.58
N ILE A 166 -1.22 -5.17 -9.85
CA ILE A 166 -0.96 -3.82 -10.37
C ILE A 166 -1.89 -3.53 -11.55
N GLY A 167 -2.66 -2.45 -11.42
CA GLY A 167 -3.60 -1.94 -12.42
C GLY A 167 -3.15 -0.60 -12.99
N MET A 168 -3.80 -0.20 -14.09
CA MET A 168 -3.64 1.12 -14.69
C MET A 168 -4.90 1.51 -15.47
N ASN A 169 -5.14 2.82 -15.54
CA ASN A 169 -6.09 3.46 -16.44
C ASN A 169 -5.39 4.15 -17.62
N HIS A 170 -4.17 4.64 -17.42
CA HIS A 170 -3.37 5.34 -18.42
C HIS A 170 -1.94 4.80 -18.47
N SER A 171 -1.24 5.09 -19.57
CA SER A 171 0.20 4.83 -19.69
C SER A 171 0.99 5.58 -18.61
N GLY A 172 2.02 4.93 -18.07
CA GLY A 172 2.90 5.46 -17.03
C GLY A 172 2.43 5.24 -15.60
N GLU A 173 1.23 4.73 -15.37
CA GLU A 173 0.73 4.45 -14.02
C GLU A 173 1.37 3.19 -13.40
N ILE A 174 1.84 2.23 -14.20
CA ILE A 174 2.46 1.00 -13.67
C ILE A 174 3.90 1.24 -13.25
N ARG A 175 4.66 2.07 -13.99
CA ARG A 175 6.07 2.37 -13.70
C ARG A 175 6.37 2.71 -12.24
N PRO A 176 5.71 3.71 -11.61
CA PRO A 176 6.00 4.04 -10.22
C PRO A 176 5.62 2.89 -9.26
N LEU A 177 4.58 2.13 -9.57
CA LEU A 177 4.11 1.02 -8.73
C LEU A 177 5.09 -0.15 -8.77
N THR A 178 5.55 -0.56 -9.96
CA THR A 178 6.51 -1.65 -10.09
C THR A 178 7.89 -1.26 -9.52
N ALA A 179 8.28 0.02 -9.66
CA ALA A 179 9.53 0.52 -9.07
C ALA A 179 9.54 0.47 -7.53
N MET A 180 8.38 0.61 -6.88
CA MET A 180 8.24 0.37 -5.44
C MET A 180 8.20 -1.13 -5.11
N VAL A 181 7.44 -1.93 -5.87
CA VAL A 181 7.23 -3.36 -5.60
C VAL A 181 8.51 -4.17 -5.80
N LYS A 182 9.33 -3.82 -6.80
CA LYS A 182 10.55 -4.55 -7.19
C LYS A 182 10.32 -6.07 -7.26
N PRO A 183 9.43 -6.55 -8.16
CA PRO A 183 9.10 -7.96 -8.23
C PRO A 183 10.29 -8.83 -8.67
N HIS A 184 10.34 -10.06 -8.18
CA HIS A 184 11.24 -11.10 -8.70
C HIS A 184 10.61 -11.79 -9.93
N VAL A 185 9.28 -11.83 -9.99
CA VAL A 185 8.50 -12.40 -11.09
C VAL A 185 7.40 -11.43 -11.46
N ALA A 186 7.29 -11.09 -12.75
CA ALA A 186 6.22 -10.26 -13.28
C ALA A 186 5.36 -11.05 -14.27
N ILE A 187 4.04 -10.92 -14.16
CA ILE A 187 3.06 -11.66 -14.96
C ILE A 187 2.12 -10.67 -15.63
N ILE A 188 1.94 -10.81 -16.94
CA ILE A 188 0.84 -10.20 -17.69
C ILE A 188 -0.15 -11.32 -18.03
N THR A 189 -1.39 -11.25 -17.53
CA THR A 189 -2.38 -12.32 -17.74
C THR A 189 -2.98 -12.29 -19.14
N LEU A 190 -3.54 -11.14 -19.55
CA LEU A 190 -4.20 -10.96 -20.84
C LEU A 190 -4.09 -9.51 -21.29
N ILE A 191 -3.78 -9.30 -22.57
CA ILE A 191 -3.98 -8.03 -23.26
C ILE A 191 -5.32 -8.07 -23.97
N ALA A 192 -6.25 -7.23 -23.52
CA ALA A 192 -7.57 -7.08 -24.13
C ALA A 192 -7.98 -5.60 -24.12
N ALA A 193 -8.95 -5.28 -24.97
CA ALA A 193 -9.55 -3.96 -25.14
C ALA A 193 -10.38 -3.55 -23.90
N ALA A 194 -9.68 -3.30 -22.80
CA ALA A 194 -10.19 -2.67 -21.59
C ALA A 194 -9.63 -1.24 -21.51
N HIS A 195 -10.32 -0.33 -20.81
CA HIS A 195 -9.90 1.07 -20.71
C HIS A 195 -9.80 1.81 -22.07
N LEU A 196 -10.63 1.40 -23.06
CA LEU A 196 -10.62 1.94 -24.43
C LEU A 196 -10.78 3.46 -24.53
N GLY A 197 -11.28 4.14 -23.49
CA GLY A 197 -11.34 5.60 -23.46
C GLY A 197 -9.97 6.28 -23.39
N HIS A 198 -8.91 5.57 -23.00
CA HIS A 198 -7.58 6.13 -22.74
C HIS A 198 -6.48 5.60 -23.67
N PHE A 199 -6.79 4.60 -24.51
CA PHE A 199 -5.83 3.95 -25.41
C PHE A 199 -6.40 3.81 -26.81
N LYS A 200 -5.56 4.08 -27.82
CA LYS A 200 -5.97 4.08 -29.23
C LYS A 200 -6.09 2.67 -29.80
N ASN A 201 -5.30 1.73 -29.28
CA ASN A 201 -5.24 0.35 -29.78
C ASN A 201 -4.71 -0.61 -28.71
N LEU A 202 -4.71 -1.92 -29.02
CA LEU A 202 -4.21 -2.96 -28.13
C LEU A 202 -2.69 -2.87 -27.89
N GLU A 203 -1.93 -2.29 -28.82
CA GLU A 203 -0.48 -2.15 -28.71
C GLU A 203 -0.10 -1.14 -27.63
N GLU A 204 -0.78 0.01 -27.56
CA GLU A 204 -0.58 0.98 -26.47
C GLU A 204 -0.93 0.37 -25.10
N ILE A 205 -1.98 -0.47 -25.02
CA ILE A 205 -2.33 -1.21 -23.80
C ILE A 205 -1.22 -2.22 -23.44
N ALA A 206 -0.69 -2.94 -24.43
CA ALA A 206 0.41 -3.89 -24.23
C ALA A 206 1.67 -3.19 -23.73
N GLN A 207 2.05 -2.06 -24.33
CA GLN A 207 3.20 -1.25 -23.90
C GLN A 207 3.01 -0.73 -22.48
N ALA A 208 1.85 -0.15 -22.16
CA ALA A 208 1.55 0.33 -20.82
C ALA A 208 1.54 -0.80 -19.77
N LYS A 209 1.17 -2.03 -20.15
CA LYS A 209 1.28 -3.20 -19.25
C LYS A 209 2.69 -3.75 -19.13
N ALA A 210 3.49 -3.65 -20.20
CA ALA A 210 4.90 -4.06 -20.22
C ALA A 210 5.77 -3.23 -19.26
N GLU A 211 5.31 -2.03 -18.86
CA GLU A 211 5.90 -1.24 -17.77
C GLU A 211 6.14 -2.07 -16.51
N ILE A 212 5.36 -3.13 -16.25
CA ILE A 212 5.55 -4.00 -15.09
C ILE A 212 6.95 -4.63 -15.03
N PHE A 213 7.56 -4.90 -16.19
CA PHE A 213 8.88 -5.52 -16.30
C PHE A 213 10.02 -4.54 -15.97
N GLU A 214 9.78 -3.23 -16.03
CA GLU A 214 10.79 -2.21 -15.71
C GLU A 214 11.23 -2.25 -14.23
N GLY A 215 10.43 -2.86 -13.36
CA GLY A 215 10.71 -2.98 -11.94
C GLY A 215 11.34 -4.32 -11.52
N LEU A 216 11.62 -5.24 -12.44
CA LEU A 216 12.16 -6.56 -12.07
C LEU A 216 13.46 -6.44 -11.28
N GLU A 217 13.57 -7.18 -10.18
CA GLU A 217 14.80 -7.31 -9.40
C GLU A 217 15.77 -8.25 -10.12
N GLU A 218 17.03 -7.82 -10.24
CA GLU A 218 18.13 -8.60 -10.84
C GLU A 218 18.63 -9.74 -9.93
#